data_AF-A0A6V7TXY1-F1
#
_entry.id   AF-A0A6V7TXY1-F1
#
_cell.length_a   1.000
_cell.length_b   1.000
_cell.length_c   1.000
_cell.angle_alpha   90.00
_cell.angle_beta   90.00
_cell.angle_gamma   90.00
#
_symmetry.space_group_name_H-M   'P 1'
#
loop_
_entity.id
_entity.type
_entity.pdbx_description
1 polymer ?
#
loop_
_entity_poly.entity_id
_entity_poly.type
_entity_poly.pdbx_seq_one_letter_code
_entity_poly.pdbx_strand_id
1 'polypeptide(L)'
;MISMKMFWRLNYCTAVLLALIYTCNTFWIGSAAIHEPELQKPHHGDHKLSDQEHYKEGSEHEPKFDHEAFLGKEEAQQYDQLTPEKSKERFR
;
A
#
# COMPACT_ATOMS: atom_id res chain seq x y z
N MET A 1 49.35 22.99 -31.17
CA MET A 1 48.14 23.40 -31.93
C MET A 1 47.17 22.22 -31.91
N ILE A 2 46.16 22.26 -31.06
CA ILE A 2 45.20 21.16 -30.88
C ILE A 2 44.29 21.13 -32.12
N SER A 3 44.17 19.97 -32.76
CA SER A 3 43.37 19.82 -33.98
C SER A 3 41.89 20.06 -33.69
N MET A 4 41.24 20.89 -34.51
CA MET A 4 39.81 21.24 -34.39
C MET A 4 38.89 20.02 -34.32
N LYS A 5 39.28 18.93 -35.00
CA LYS A 5 38.59 17.64 -34.98
C LYS A 5 38.72 16.93 -33.62
N MET A 6 39.87 17.08 -32.96
CA MET A 6 40.14 16.52 -31.64
C MET A 6 39.40 17.31 -30.56
N PHE A 7 39.26 18.63 -30.73
CA PHE A 7 38.45 19.48 -29.88
C PHE A 7 36.95 19.10 -29.93
N TRP A 8 36.40 18.92 -31.13
CA TRP A 8 35.00 18.48 -31.29
C TRP A 8 34.76 17.08 -30.73
N ARG A 9 35.69 16.15 -30.95
CA ARG A 9 35.59 14.79 -30.40
C ARG A 9 35.66 14.77 -28.88
N LEU A 10 36.56 15.55 -28.28
CA LEU A 10 36.68 15.66 -26.84
C LEU A 10 35.44 16.32 -26.23
N ASN A 11 34.96 17.41 -26.83
CA ASN A 11 33.76 18.12 -26.36
C ASN A 11 32.48 17.26 -26.50
N TYR A 12 32.38 16.46 -27.57
CA TYR A 12 31.29 15.51 -27.76
C TYR A 12 31.32 14.38 -26.73
N CYS A 13 32.48 13.78 -26.49
CA CYS A 13 32.64 12.76 -25.45
C CYS A 13 32.31 13.31 -24.05
N THR A 14 32.76 14.53 -23.73
CA THR A 14 32.42 15.16 -22.45
C THR A 14 30.92 15.45 -22.33
N ALA A 15 30.26 15.90 -23.40
CA ALA A 15 28.82 16.15 -23.40
C ALA A 15 28.00 14.85 -23.19
N VAL A 16 28.40 13.74 -23.83
CA VAL A 16 27.75 12.44 -23.65
C VAL A 16 27.92 11.93 -22.22
N LEU A 17 29.12 12.06 -21.63
CA LEU A 17 29.36 11.67 -20.25
C LEU A 17 28.54 12.49 -19.26
N LEU A 18 28.44 13.81 -19.46
CA LEU A 18 27.61 14.69 -18.62
C LEU A 18 26.13 14.36 -18.74
N ALA A 19 25.63 14.05 -19.94
CA ALA A 19 24.24 13.64 -20.14
C ALA A 19 23.91 12.33 -19.41
N LEU A 20 24.79 11.33 -19.47
CA LEU A 20 24.61 10.05 -18.77
C LEU A 20 24.60 10.22 -17.24
N ILE A 21 25.47 11.08 -16.71
CA ILE A 21 25.50 11.42 -15.27
C ILE A 21 24.20 12.13 -14.87
N TYR A 22 23.72 13.08 -15.68
CA TYR A 22 22.48 13.83 -15.40
C TYR A 22 21.25 12.92 -15.37
N THR A 23 21.10 12.00 -16.34
CA THR A 23 19.98 11.05 -16.37
C THR A 23 20.01 10.04 -15.23
N CYS A 24 21.19 9.72 -14.70
CA CYS A 24 21.34 8.81 -13.56
C CYS A 24 20.93 9.48 -12.24
N ASN A 25 21.20 10.79 -12.09
CA ASN A 25 20.84 11.54 -10.88
C ASN A 25 19.35 11.83 -10.74
N THR A 26 18.59 11.96 -11.85
CA THR A 26 17.14 12.15 -11.78
C THR A 26 16.37 10.92 -11.30
N PHE A 27 16.98 9.73 -11.34
CA PHE A 27 16.38 8.49 -10.86
C PHE A 27 16.37 8.36 -9.32
N TRP A 28 17.22 9.11 -8.61
CA TRP A 28 17.42 8.96 -7.16
C TRP A 28 16.59 9.91 -6.28
N ILE A 29 15.85 10.86 -6.86
CA ILE A 29 15.09 11.87 -6.08
C ILE A 29 13.68 11.38 -5.72
N GLY A 30 13.22 10.24 -6.24
CA GLY A 30 11.86 9.72 -6.04
C GLY A 30 11.63 8.83 -4.81
N SER A 31 12.68 8.38 -4.11
CA SER A 31 12.56 7.35 -3.05
C SER A 31 12.72 7.87 -1.63
N ALA A 32 12.78 9.19 -1.41
CA ALA A 32 12.47 9.74 -0.10
C ALA A 32 10.95 9.68 0.07
N ALA A 33 10.43 8.46 0.28
CA ALA A 33 9.10 8.27 0.81
C ALA A 33 9.01 9.17 2.04
N ILE A 34 8.26 10.26 1.91
CA ILE A 34 7.83 11.06 3.03
C ILE A 34 7.10 10.05 3.89
N HIS A 35 7.76 9.58 4.95
CA HIS A 35 7.09 8.89 6.03
C HIS A 35 6.18 9.97 6.58
N GLU A 36 4.93 10.04 6.11
CA GLU A 36 3.90 10.75 6.86
C GLU A 36 4.06 10.21 8.28
N PRO A 37 4.27 11.08 9.29
CA PRO A 37 4.21 10.58 10.65
C PRO A 37 2.88 9.85 10.72
N GLU A 38 2.91 8.56 11.06
CA GLU A 38 1.69 7.81 11.29
C GLU A 38 0.97 8.55 12.41
N LEU A 39 0.09 9.48 12.01
CA LEU A 39 -0.98 9.93 12.86
C LEU A 39 -1.69 8.62 13.09
N GLN A 40 -1.46 8.02 14.26
CA GLN A 40 -2.18 6.86 14.73
C GLN A 40 -3.64 7.27 14.59
N LYS A 41 -4.26 6.88 13.47
CA LYS A 41 -5.70 6.93 13.33
C LYS A 41 -6.16 6.21 14.58
N PRO A 42 -7.01 6.81 15.42
CA PRO A 42 -7.43 6.16 16.65
C PRO A 42 -7.94 4.79 16.23
N HIS A 43 -7.11 3.78 16.49
CA HIS A 43 -7.38 2.44 16.06
C HIS A 43 -8.63 2.15 16.86
N HIS A 44 -9.77 1.99 16.21
CA HIS A 44 -10.95 1.39 16.84
C HIS A 44 -10.64 -0.10 17.09
N GLY A 45 -9.48 -0.41 17.67
CA GLY A 45 -8.87 -1.72 17.78
C GLY A 45 -8.33 -2.03 19.18
N ASP A 46 -8.58 -1.15 20.16
CA ASP A 46 -8.54 -1.59 21.57
C ASP A 46 -9.74 -2.48 21.92
N HIS A 47 -10.72 -2.62 21.02
CA HIS A 47 -11.58 -3.79 21.01
C HIS A 47 -10.84 -4.93 20.29
N LYS A 48 -10.36 -5.91 21.05
CA LYS A 48 -10.02 -7.22 20.49
C LYS A 48 -11.26 -7.76 19.75
N LEU A 49 -11.23 -7.72 18.42
CA LEU A 49 -12.39 -8.08 17.59
C LEU A 49 -12.70 -9.58 17.65
N SER A 50 -11.69 -10.45 17.85
CA SER A 50 -11.88 -11.85 18.25
C SER A 50 -10.59 -12.48 18.77
N ASP A 51 -10.70 -13.45 19.69
CA ASP A 51 -9.58 -14.24 20.23
C ASP A 51 -9.38 -15.58 19.49
N GLN A 52 -10.17 -15.85 18.45
CA GLN A 52 -10.17 -17.12 17.74
C GLN A 52 -9.22 -17.12 16.53
N GLU A 53 -8.54 -18.25 16.27
CA GLU A 53 -7.66 -18.44 15.12
C GLU A 53 -8.47 -18.44 13.81
N HIS A 54 -8.06 -17.59 12.86
CA HIS A 54 -8.79 -17.33 11.62
C HIS A 54 -8.77 -18.48 10.61
N TYR A 55 -7.84 -19.44 10.73
CA TYR A 55 -7.70 -20.53 9.78
C TYR A 55 -7.34 -21.83 10.48
N LYS A 56 -8.12 -22.89 10.24
CA LYS A 56 -7.64 -24.26 10.33
C LYS A 56 -7.35 -24.71 8.90
N GLU A 57 -6.12 -25.16 8.64
CA GLU A 57 -5.72 -25.60 7.31
C GLU A 57 -6.65 -26.71 6.81
N GLY A 58 -7.39 -26.45 5.72
CA GLY A 58 -8.36 -27.38 5.14
C GLY A 58 -9.81 -27.29 5.64
N SER A 59 -10.17 -26.30 6.48
CA SER A 59 -11.58 -26.07 6.87
C SER A 59 -12.30 -25.08 5.95
N GLU A 60 -13.59 -25.31 5.73
CA GLU A 60 -14.48 -24.32 5.13
C GLU A 60 -14.59 -23.09 6.05
N HIS A 61 -14.60 -21.89 5.48
CA HIS A 61 -14.72 -20.65 6.24
C HIS A 61 -16.05 -20.62 7.00
N GLU A 62 -16.00 -20.35 8.30
CA GLU A 62 -17.18 -20.13 9.15
C GLU A 62 -17.63 -18.67 9.00
N PRO A 63 -18.76 -18.37 8.32
CA PRO A 63 -19.18 -16.98 8.06
C PRO A 63 -19.34 -16.16 9.33
N LYS A 64 -19.73 -16.82 10.41
CA LYS A 64 -19.90 -16.21 11.73
C LYS A 64 -18.57 -15.72 12.32
N PHE A 65 -17.49 -16.48 12.12
CA PHE A 65 -16.18 -16.06 12.58
C PHE A 65 -15.70 -14.83 11.79
N ASP A 66 -15.91 -14.82 10.48
CA ASP A 66 -15.57 -13.65 9.66
C ASP A 66 -16.37 -12.42 10.12
N HIS A 67 -17.67 -12.57 10.42
CA HIS A 67 -18.50 -11.48 10.93
C HIS A 67 -18.00 -10.95 12.28
N GLU A 68 -17.69 -11.83 13.22
CA GLU A 68 -17.13 -11.45 14.52
C GLU A 68 -15.75 -10.79 14.38
N ALA A 69 -14.88 -11.28 13.48
CA ALA A 69 -13.55 -10.72 13.27
C ALA A 69 -13.58 -9.32 12.63
N PHE A 70 -14.53 -9.03 11.74
CA PHE A 70 -14.62 -7.72 11.08
C PHE A 70 -15.43 -6.68 11.86
N LEU A 71 -16.54 -7.09 12.49
CA LEU A 71 -17.48 -6.17 13.16
C LEU A 71 -17.33 -6.17 14.69
N GLY A 72 -16.70 -7.20 15.26
CA GLY A 72 -16.71 -7.46 16.69
C GLY A 72 -18.00 -8.15 17.14
N LYS A 73 -17.97 -8.82 18.30
CA LYS A 73 -19.03 -9.72 18.78
C LYS A 73 -20.42 -9.07 18.90
N GLU A 74 -20.49 -7.80 19.30
CA GLU A 74 -21.76 -7.12 19.54
C GLU A 74 -22.44 -6.69 18.24
N GLU A 75 -21.68 -6.10 17.31
CA GLU A 75 -22.22 -5.67 16.01
C GLU A 75 -22.48 -6.88 15.10
N ALA A 76 -21.61 -7.89 15.10
CA ALA A 76 -21.78 -9.10 14.29
C ALA A 76 -23.15 -9.78 14.49
N GLN A 77 -23.64 -9.85 15.73
CA GLN A 77 -24.95 -10.46 16.04
C GLN A 77 -26.13 -9.75 15.37
N GLN A 78 -26.02 -8.45 15.09
CA GLN A 78 -27.07 -7.69 14.42
C GLN A 78 -27.15 -8.04 12.93
N TYR A 79 -26.01 -8.38 12.32
CA TYR A 79 -25.91 -8.70 10.89
C TYR A 79 -26.06 -10.19 10.60
N ASP A 80 -25.75 -11.08 11.55
CA ASP A 80 -26.02 -12.52 11.45
C ASP A 80 -27.50 -12.84 11.20
N GLN A 81 -28.41 -11.97 11.64
CA GLN A 81 -29.86 -12.14 11.53
C GLN A 81 -30.47 -11.41 10.32
N LEU A 82 -29.67 -10.63 9.59
CA LEU A 82 -30.14 -9.87 8.43
C LEU A 82 -30.00 -10.69 7.16
N THR A 83 -31.09 -10.78 6.38
CA THR A 83 -31.01 -11.34 5.04
C THR A 83 -30.28 -10.36 4.11
N PRO A 84 -29.61 -10.84 3.05
CA PRO A 84 -28.90 -9.99 2.09
C PRO A 84 -29.77 -8.86 1.51
N GLU A 85 -31.07 -9.10 1.32
CA GLU A 85 -32.03 -8.12 0.81
C GLU A 85 -32.22 -6.96 1.80
N LYS A 86 -32.37 -7.26 3.10
CA LYS A 86 -32.53 -6.25 4.15
C LYS A 86 -31.26 -5.44 4.37
N SER A 87 -30.09 -6.07 4.28
CA SER A 87 -28.82 -5.36 4.34
C SER A 87 -28.68 -4.35 3.19
N LYS A 88 -29.11 -4.71 1.97
CA LYS A 88 -29.05 -3.82 0.81
C LYS A 88 -30.00 -2.62 0.93
N GLU A 89 -31.16 -2.79 1.56
CA GLU A 89 -32.09 -1.69 1.82
C GLU A 89 -31.52 -0.65 2.79
N ARG A 90 -30.74 -1.08 3.79
CA ARG A 90 -30.09 -0.20 4.77
C ARG A 90 -28.95 0.66 4.17
N PHE A 91 -28.34 0.18 3.08
CA PHE A 91 -27.25 0.86 2.37
C PHE A 91 -27.71 1.60 1.09
N ARG A 92 -29.02 1.84 0.91
CA ARG A 92 -29.55 2.74 -0.13
C ARG A 92 -29.64 4.17 0.37
#